data_AF-A0A956PH45-F1
#
_entry.id   AF-A0A956PH45-F1
#
_cell.length_a   1.000
_cell.length_b   1.000
_cell.length_c   1.000
_cell.angle_alpha   90.00
_cell.angle_beta   90.00
_cell.angle_gamma   90.00
#
_symmetry.space_group_name_H-M   'P 1'
#
loop_
_entity.id
_entity.type
_entity.pdbx_description
1 polymer ?
#
loop_
_entity_poly.entity_id
_entity_poly.type
_entity_poly.pdbx_seq_one_letter_code
_entity_poly.pdbx_strand_id
1 'polypeptide(L)'
;MQSAVRTLILLSATIALGLSPLGFVQVPGFGGAITFLHLPMILAATLESPLAAGIVGASFGVMAGLRFDRPPMEFHIVSRVLAGVAAGLTYSLFTRNADDGSKLTKASAAAAIVGTATNTLLMCTCSLMLGLAQPGQLFSVAFVHGAFEMA
;
A
#
# COMPACT_ATOMS: atom_id res chain seq x y z
N MET A 1 -8.10 -23.99 -2.94
CA MET A 1 -8.07 -23.88 -1.46
C MET A 1 -6.79 -23.25 -0.93
N GLN A 2 -5.59 -23.67 -1.35
CA GLN A 2 -4.32 -23.14 -0.81
C GLN A 2 -4.15 -21.61 -0.95
N SER A 3 -4.50 -21.04 -2.11
CA SER A 3 -4.42 -19.58 -2.34
C SER A 3 -5.35 -18.75 -1.44
N ALA A 4 -6.58 -19.24 -1.22
CA ALA A 4 -7.53 -18.58 -0.31
C ALA A 4 -7.02 -18.56 1.14
N VAL A 5 -6.41 -19.66 1.59
CA VAL A 5 -5.82 -19.74 2.94
C VAL A 5 -4.69 -18.74 3.12
N ARG A 6 -3.79 -18.62 2.13
CA ARG A 6 -2.69 -17.63 2.19
C ARG A 6 -3.20 -16.19 2.20
N THR A 7 -4.22 -15.89 1.39
CA THR A 7 -4.87 -14.57 1.41
C THR A 7 -5.50 -14.27 2.77
N LEU A 8 -6.16 -15.25 3.41
CA LEU A 8 -6.72 -15.11 4.76
C LEU A 8 -5.64 -14.88 5.83
N ILE A 9 -4.49 -15.56 5.71
CA ILE A 9 -3.35 -15.33 6.61
C ILE A 9 -2.83 -13.89 6.46
N LEU A 10 -2.67 -13.41 5.23
CA LEU A 10 -2.21 -12.04 4.97
C LEU A 10 -3.23 -10.99 5.44
N LEU A 11 -4.53 -11.24 5.26
CA LEU A 11 -5.59 -10.42 5.84
C LEU A 11 -5.49 -10.33 7.36
N SER A 12 -5.31 -11.48 8.02
CA SER A 12 -5.17 -11.56 9.47
C SER A 12 -3.93 -10.80 9.95
N ALA A 13 -2.81 -10.93 9.22
CA ALA A 13 -1.59 -10.20 9.50
C ALA A 13 -1.77 -8.68 9.34
N THR A 14 -2.49 -8.22 8.31
CA THR A 14 -2.80 -6.79 8.12
C THR A 14 -3.62 -6.23 9.29
N ILE A 15 -4.63 -6.97 9.76
CA ILE A 15 -5.44 -6.55 10.90
C ILE A 15 -4.60 -6.52 12.17
N ALA A 16 -3.82 -7.57 12.43
CA ALA A 16 -2.93 -7.64 13.59
C ALA A 16 -1.92 -6.49 13.61
N LEU A 17 -1.29 -6.18 12.46
CA LEU A 17 -0.40 -5.03 12.31
C LEU A 17 -1.15 -3.71 12.51
N GLY A 18 -2.35 -3.56 11.94
CA GLY A 18 -3.17 -2.35 12.07
C GLY A 18 -3.62 -2.04 13.49
N LEU A 19 -3.82 -3.07 14.32
CA LEU A 19 -4.12 -2.93 15.74
C LEU A 19 -2.86 -2.70 16.58
N SER A 20 -1.67 -2.92 16.01
CA SER A 20 -0.40 -2.73 16.69
C SER A 20 0.19 -1.33 16.43
N PRO A 21 1.06 -0.83 17.33
CA PRO A 21 1.83 0.39 17.07
C PRO A 21 2.79 0.28 15.87
N LEU A 22 3.18 -0.94 15.50
CA LEU A 22 4.07 -1.17 14.37
C LEU A 22 3.40 -0.88 13.03
N GLY A 23 2.07 -0.94 12.98
CA GLY A 23 1.35 -0.70 11.75
C GLY A 23 1.40 0.75 11.26
N PHE A 24 1.40 1.68 12.22
CA PHE A 24 1.35 3.11 12.00
C PHE A 24 2.39 3.79 12.89
N VAL A 25 3.59 3.96 12.37
CA VAL A 25 4.67 4.66 13.09
C VAL A 25 4.46 6.16 12.93
N GLN A 26 4.11 6.82 14.03
CA GLN A 26 3.87 8.26 14.02
C GLN A 26 5.18 9.01 13.77
N VAL A 27 5.17 9.88 12.78
CA VAL A 27 6.30 10.76 12.46
C VAL A 27 5.84 12.21 12.42
N PRO A 28 6.67 13.16 12.88
CA PRO A 28 6.34 14.56 12.79
C PRO A 28 6.21 14.99 11.33
N GLY A 29 5.08 15.59 10.96
CA GLY A 29 4.81 16.08 9.62
C GLY A 29 3.34 15.99 9.22
N PHE A 30 3.00 16.50 8.04
CA PHE A 30 1.62 16.57 7.52
C PHE A 30 1.03 15.17 7.23
N GLY A 31 1.87 14.17 6.97
CA GLY A 31 1.44 12.79 6.73
C GLY A 31 1.04 12.01 7.99
N GLY A 32 1.44 12.48 9.18
CA GLY A 32 1.03 11.94 10.48
C GLY A 32 1.60 10.57 10.85
N ALA A 33 1.73 9.63 9.91
CA ALA A 33 2.33 8.32 10.15
C ALA A 33 2.89 7.67 8.89
N ILE A 34 4.02 6.98 9.06
CA ILE A 34 4.56 6.02 8.08
C ILE A 34 3.86 4.68 8.32
N THR A 35 3.40 4.06 7.24
CA THR A 35 2.66 2.80 7.33
C THR A 35 3.59 1.62 7.09
N PHE A 36 3.45 0.55 7.87
CA PHE A 36 3.99 -0.79 7.51
C PHE A 36 2.88 -1.75 7.05
N LEU A 37 1.61 -1.33 7.12
CA LEU A 37 0.45 -2.13 6.73
C LEU A 37 0.41 -2.45 5.23
N HIS A 38 1.19 -1.76 4.40
CA HIS A 38 1.28 -2.09 3.00
C HIS A 38 2.10 -3.38 2.76
N LEU A 39 2.93 -3.84 3.71
CA LEU A 39 3.77 -5.03 3.54
C LEU A 39 2.96 -6.31 3.24
N PRO A 40 1.94 -6.72 4.04
CA PRO A 40 1.14 -7.89 3.69
C PRO A 40 0.39 -7.74 2.36
N MET A 41 0.02 -6.51 1.98
CA MET A 41 -0.63 -6.21 0.70
C MET A 41 0.34 -6.42 -0.48
N ILE A 42 1.59 -5.96 -0.37
CA ILE A 42 2.63 -6.23 -1.36
C ILE A 42 2.97 -7.73 -1.42
N LEU A 43 3.01 -8.42 -0.28
CA LEU A 43 3.17 -9.88 -0.27
C LEU A 43 2.01 -10.60 -0.97
N ALA A 44 0.77 -10.14 -0.79
CA ALA A 44 -0.37 -10.68 -1.53
C ALA A 44 -0.24 -10.42 -3.04
N ALA A 45 0.33 -9.29 -3.44
CA ALA A 45 0.60 -8.96 -4.84
C ALA A 45 1.63 -9.89 -5.50
N THR A 46 2.67 -10.29 -4.77
CA THR A 46 3.76 -11.12 -5.31
C THR A 46 3.53 -12.63 -5.14
N LEU A 47 2.85 -13.05 -4.06
CA LEU A 47 2.66 -14.47 -3.73
C LEU A 47 1.33 -15.05 -4.21
N GLU A 48 0.29 -14.22 -4.40
CA GLU A 48 -1.06 -14.69 -4.70
C GLU A 48 -1.59 -14.16 -6.04
N SER A 49 -2.12 -12.94 -6.07
CA SER A 49 -2.73 -12.37 -7.27
C SER A 49 -3.04 -10.88 -7.08
N PRO A 50 -3.24 -10.11 -8.17
CA PRO A 50 -3.70 -8.73 -8.08
C PRO A 50 -5.03 -8.58 -7.33
N LEU A 51 -5.95 -9.55 -7.47
CA LEU A 51 -7.23 -9.54 -6.77
C LEU A 51 -7.04 -9.73 -5.26
N ALA A 52 -6.22 -10.71 -4.85
CA ALA A 52 -5.89 -10.92 -3.45
C ALA A 52 -5.21 -9.69 -2.83
N ALA A 53 -4.29 -9.05 -3.56
CA ALA A 53 -3.66 -7.81 -3.14
C ALA A 53 -4.66 -6.66 -2.97
N GLY A 54 -5.64 -6.53 -3.86
CA GLY A 54 -6.73 -5.57 -3.71
C GLY A 54 -7.57 -5.82 -2.46
N ILE A 55 -7.89 -7.09 -2.16
CA ILE A 55 -8.65 -7.47 -0.96
C ILE A 55 -7.86 -7.16 0.32
N VAL A 56 -6.56 -7.51 0.37
CA VAL A 56 -5.69 -7.16 1.50
C VAL A 56 -5.47 -5.64 1.59
N GLY A 57 -5.42 -4.95 0.46
CA GLY A 57 -5.41 -3.49 0.39
C GLY A 57 -6.68 -2.87 0.97
N ALA A 58 -7.85 -3.47 0.74
CA ALA A 58 -9.10 -3.00 1.34
C ALA A 58 -9.04 -3.05 2.88
N SER A 59 -8.53 -4.14 3.45
CA SER A 59 -8.41 -4.24 4.92
C SER A 59 -7.41 -3.23 5.47
N PHE A 60 -6.30 -2.99 4.78
CA PHE A 60 -5.39 -1.88 5.11
C PHE A 60 -6.13 -0.54 5.08
N GLY A 61 -6.91 -0.26 4.03
CA GLY A 61 -7.68 0.98 3.93
C GLY A 61 -8.71 1.15 5.05
N VAL A 62 -9.40 0.08 5.47
CA VAL A 62 -10.30 0.10 6.63
C VAL A 62 -9.51 0.44 7.90
N MET A 63 -8.40 -0.25 8.17
CA MET A 63 -7.58 0.03 9.36
C MET A 63 -7.04 1.46 9.36
N ALA A 64 -6.66 2.00 8.20
CA ALA A 64 -6.21 3.38 8.08
C ALA A 64 -7.35 4.39 8.33
N GLY A 65 -8.53 4.16 7.77
CA GLY A 65 -9.69 5.04 8.00
C GLY A 65 -10.25 4.98 9.43
N LEU A 66 -10.06 3.87 10.13
CA LEU A 66 -10.36 3.78 11.57
C LEU A 66 -9.34 4.53 12.43
N ARG A 67 -8.13 4.75 11.92
CA ARG A 67 -7.04 5.42 12.63
C ARG A 67 -6.97 6.92 12.35
N PHE A 68 -7.34 7.33 11.13
CA PHE A 68 -7.27 8.70 10.65
C PHE A 68 -8.65 9.16 10.16
N ASP A 69 -9.19 10.20 10.79
CA ASP A 69 -10.52 10.73 10.44
C ASP A 69 -10.58 11.45 9.09
N ARG A 70 -9.42 11.80 8.51
CA ARG A 70 -9.32 12.56 7.26
C ARG A 70 -8.21 12.02 6.36
N PRO A 71 -8.46 11.96 5.05
CA PRO A 71 -9.74 12.08 4.33
C PRO A 71 -10.74 10.98 4.72
N PRO A 72 -12.02 11.06 4.28
CA PRO A 72 -13.02 10.05 4.61
C PRO A 72 -12.58 8.61 4.30
N MET A 73 -13.10 7.65 5.08
CA MET A 73 -12.69 6.24 5.05
C MET A 73 -12.73 5.62 3.65
N GLU A 74 -13.70 5.99 2.81
CA GLU A 74 -13.82 5.50 1.44
C GLU A 74 -12.57 5.80 0.60
N PHE A 75 -11.94 6.96 0.80
CA PHE A 75 -10.71 7.32 0.09
C PHE A 75 -9.52 6.49 0.57
N HIS A 76 -9.48 6.15 1.87
CA HIS A 76 -8.50 5.20 2.37
C HIS A 76 -8.72 3.82 1.72
N ILE A 77 -9.94 3.30 1.69
CA ILE A 77 -10.22 1.98 1.11
C ILE A 77 -9.87 1.96 -0.38
N VAL A 78 -10.40 2.90 -1.17
CA VAL A 78 -10.21 2.91 -2.63
C VAL A 78 -8.73 3.04 -2.99
N SER A 79 -7.99 3.95 -2.36
CA SER A 79 -6.59 4.17 -2.73
C SER A 79 -5.72 2.93 -2.46
N ARG A 80 -5.98 2.21 -1.35
CA ARG A 80 -5.20 1.00 -1.00
C ARG A 80 -5.62 -0.22 -1.83
N VAL A 81 -6.89 -0.34 -2.21
CA VAL A 81 -7.33 -1.37 -3.17
C VAL A 81 -6.62 -1.18 -4.50
N LEU A 82 -6.62 0.04 -5.03
CA LEU A 82 -5.96 0.36 -6.30
C LEU A 82 -4.45 0.16 -6.22
N ALA A 83 -3.81 0.55 -5.11
CA ALA A 83 -2.39 0.29 -4.87
C ALA A 83 -2.04 -1.20 -4.89
N GLY A 84 -2.84 -2.05 -4.22
CA GLY A 84 -2.63 -3.50 -4.21
C GLY A 84 -2.80 -4.13 -5.59
N VAL A 85 -3.85 -3.74 -6.32
CA VAL A 85 -4.06 -4.21 -7.70
C VAL A 85 -2.91 -3.76 -8.60
N ALA A 86 -2.48 -2.50 -8.51
CA ALA A 86 -1.37 -1.96 -9.29
C ALA A 86 -0.05 -2.71 -9.01
N ALA A 87 0.24 -3.01 -7.73
CA ALA A 87 1.39 -3.82 -7.36
C ALA A 87 1.34 -5.22 -7.97
N GLY A 88 0.19 -5.90 -7.89
CA GLY A 88 0.03 -7.25 -8.45
C GLY A 88 0.10 -7.29 -9.97
N LEU A 89 -0.46 -6.29 -10.65
CA LEU A 89 -0.35 -6.16 -12.10
C LEU A 89 1.10 -5.88 -12.52
N THR A 90 1.80 -5.00 -11.79
CA THR A 90 3.22 -4.72 -12.01
C THR A 90 4.06 -5.99 -11.88
N TYR A 91 3.85 -6.75 -10.79
CA TYR A 91 4.53 -8.02 -10.59
C TYR A 91 4.26 -9.00 -11.75
N SER A 92 3.00 -9.13 -12.17
CA SER A 92 2.59 -10.03 -13.25
C SER A 92 3.19 -9.63 -14.60
N LEU A 93 3.30 -8.34 -14.89
CA LEU A 93 3.91 -7.83 -16.13
C LEU A 93 5.42 -8.07 -16.15
N PHE A 94 6.11 -7.75 -15.06
CA PHE A 94 7.57 -7.92 -14.98
C PHE A 94 7.99 -9.39 -14.94
N THR A 95 7.17 -10.28 -14.36
CA THR A 95 7.43 -11.72 -14.39
C THR A 95 7.16 -12.36 -15.75
N ARG A 96 6.22 -11.82 -16.54
CA ARG A 96 5.94 -12.29 -17.91
C ARG A 96 6.99 -11.88 -18.94
N ASN A 97 7.64 -10.73 -18.76
CA ASN A 97 8.52 -10.13 -19.77
C ASN A 97 10.04 -10.26 -19.50
N ALA A 98 10.46 -10.97 -18.45
CA ALA A 98 11.88 -11.01 -18.06
C ALA A 98 12.58 -12.36 -18.36
N ASP A 99 13.90 -12.32 -18.57
CA ASP A 99 14.84 -13.45 -18.79
C ASP A 99 15.73 -13.78 -17.55
N ASP A 100 16.38 -14.94 -17.57
CA ASP A 100 16.44 -16.02 -16.55
C ASP A 100 17.41 -15.96 -15.34
N GLY A 101 17.45 -14.89 -14.54
CA GLY A 101 18.26 -14.98 -13.29
C GLY A 101 18.00 -14.04 -12.13
N SER A 102 17.42 -12.86 -12.37
CA SER A 102 17.17 -11.83 -11.35
C SER A 102 15.69 -11.42 -11.26
N LYS A 103 14.81 -12.25 -11.83
CA LYS A 103 13.38 -11.97 -12.09
C LYS A 103 12.59 -11.64 -10.83
N LEU A 104 12.71 -12.49 -9.82
CA LEU A 104 11.92 -12.41 -8.60
C LEU A 104 12.25 -11.15 -7.80
N THR A 105 13.54 -10.82 -7.66
CA THR A 105 13.96 -9.64 -6.89
C THR A 105 13.56 -8.35 -7.59
N LYS A 106 13.78 -8.25 -8.92
CA LYS A 106 13.42 -7.04 -9.68
C LYS A 106 11.90 -6.86 -9.77
N ALA A 107 11.13 -7.92 -10.01
CA ALA A 107 9.68 -7.84 -10.08
C ALA A 107 9.05 -7.51 -8.72
N SER A 108 9.59 -8.08 -7.63
CA SER A 108 9.11 -7.77 -6.27
C SER A 108 9.44 -6.34 -5.87
N ALA A 109 10.65 -5.86 -6.18
CA ALA A 109 11.03 -4.47 -5.96
C ALA A 109 10.16 -3.50 -6.77
N ALA A 110 9.90 -3.80 -8.05
CA ALA A 110 9.01 -3.00 -8.89
C ALA A 110 7.57 -2.98 -8.34
N ALA A 111 7.05 -4.12 -7.89
CA ALA A 111 5.73 -4.21 -7.27
C ALA A 111 5.64 -3.39 -5.97
N ALA A 112 6.66 -3.45 -5.12
CA ALA A 112 6.74 -2.65 -3.90
C ALA A 112 6.75 -1.14 -4.22
N ILE A 113 7.64 -0.70 -5.11
CA ILE A 113 7.75 0.71 -5.52
C ILE A 113 6.43 1.20 -6.11
N VAL A 114 5.85 0.47 -7.07
CA VAL A 114 4.62 0.89 -7.74
C VAL A 114 3.44 0.87 -6.77
N GLY A 115 3.31 -0.15 -5.92
CA GLY A 115 2.25 -0.22 -4.91
C GLY A 115 2.32 0.95 -3.93
N THR A 116 3.48 1.20 -3.34
CA THR A 116 3.72 2.31 -2.41
C THR A 116 3.50 3.66 -3.09
N ALA A 117 4.07 3.88 -4.28
CA ALA A 117 3.89 5.13 -5.02
C ALA A 117 2.42 5.37 -5.38
N THR A 118 1.69 4.33 -5.81
CA THR A 118 0.27 4.42 -6.13
C THR A 118 -0.55 4.80 -4.90
N ASN A 119 -0.28 4.18 -3.74
CA ASN A 119 -0.94 4.54 -2.49
C ASN A 119 -0.72 6.01 -2.13
N THR A 120 0.54 6.46 -2.14
CA THR A 120 0.91 7.82 -1.74
C THR A 120 0.37 8.85 -2.71
N LEU A 121 0.52 8.65 -4.02
CA LEU A 121 0.00 9.56 -5.04
C LEU A 121 -1.52 9.68 -4.97
N LEU A 122 -2.25 8.55 -4.94
CA LEU A 122 -3.71 8.57 -4.85
C LEU A 122 -4.16 9.28 -3.58
N MET A 123 -3.51 9.03 -2.46
CA MET A 123 -3.89 9.64 -1.19
C MET A 123 -3.61 11.15 -1.16
N CYS A 124 -2.45 11.58 -1.68
CA CYS A 124 -2.12 12.99 -1.85
C CYS A 124 -3.12 13.68 -2.80
N THR A 125 -3.46 13.05 -3.92
CA THR A 125 -4.45 13.58 -4.88
C THR A 125 -5.83 13.69 -4.25
N CYS A 126 -6.31 12.66 -3.55
CA CYS A 126 -7.59 12.73 -2.85
C CYS A 126 -7.60 13.86 -1.80
N SER A 127 -6.49 14.03 -1.08
CA SER A 127 -6.36 15.09 -0.06
C SER A 127 -6.38 16.50 -0.68
N LEU A 128 -5.77 16.68 -1.86
CA LEU A 128 -5.86 17.94 -2.62
C LEU A 128 -7.28 18.22 -3.10
N MET A 129 -7.93 17.22 -3.70
CA MET A 129 -9.27 17.36 -4.27
C MET A 129 -10.30 17.73 -3.19
N LEU A 130 -10.11 17.25 -1.97
CA LEU A 130 -10.97 17.55 -0.83
C LEU A 130 -10.59 18.87 -0.11
N GLY A 131 -9.59 19.61 -0.60
CA GLY A 131 -9.13 20.86 0.01
C GLY A 131 -8.49 20.67 1.40
N LEU A 132 -8.07 19.45 1.73
CA LEU A 132 -7.51 19.10 3.03
C LEU A 132 -6.02 19.42 3.13
N ALA A 133 -5.32 19.58 2.00
CA ALA A 133 -3.88 19.76 1.94
C ALA A 133 -3.48 20.87 0.95
N GLN A 134 -2.42 21.62 1.26
CA GLN A 134 -1.79 22.54 0.31
C GLN A 134 -0.72 21.81 -0.53
N PRO A 135 -0.55 22.16 -1.82
CA PRO A 135 0.42 21.50 -2.70
C PRO A 135 1.87 21.48 -2.15
N GLY A 136 2.28 22.55 -1.47
CA GLY A 136 3.62 22.64 -0.87
C GLY A 136 3.86 21.66 0.28
N GLN A 137 2.82 21.26 1.01
CA GLN A 137 2.90 20.31 2.12
C GLN A 137 2.93 18.86 1.64
N LEU A 138 2.47 18.59 0.41
CA LEU A 138 2.44 17.23 -0.13
C LEU A 138 3.79 16.82 -0.73
N PHE A 139 4.59 17.78 -1.16
CA PHE A 139 5.95 17.49 -1.63
C PHE A 139 6.81 16.93 -0.49
N SER A 140 6.66 17.45 0.73
CA SER A 140 7.37 16.92 1.90
C SER A 140 6.85 15.54 2.31
N VAL A 141 5.53 15.29 2.21
CA VAL A 141 4.96 13.96 2.47
C VAL A 141 5.43 12.94 1.44
N ALA A 142 5.35 13.25 0.15
CA ALA A 142 5.77 12.34 -0.91
C ALA A 142 7.26 11.99 -0.82
N PHE A 143 8.12 12.96 -0.47
CA PHE A 143 9.55 12.73 -0.34
C PHE A 143 9.89 11.94 0.94
N VAL A 144 9.38 12.36 2.10
CA VAL A 144 9.68 11.72 3.38
C VAL A 144 9.05 10.33 3.44
N HIS A 145 7.75 10.20 3.15
CA HIS A 145 7.07 8.91 3.26
C HIS A 145 7.47 7.99 2.11
N GLY A 146 7.64 8.51 0.89
CA GLY A 146 8.12 7.70 -0.23
C GLY A 146 9.49 7.08 0.05
N ALA A 147 10.44 7.84 0.59
CA ALA A 147 11.77 7.30 0.89
C ALA A 147 11.75 6.18 1.94
N PHE A 148 10.91 6.30 2.97
CA PHE A 148 10.82 5.29 4.03
C PHE A 148 9.95 4.09 3.67
N GLU A 149 8.87 4.29 2.89
CA GLU A 149 7.96 3.21 2.48
C GLU A 149 8.48 2.42 1.25
N MET A 150 9.56 2.88 0.62
CA MET A 150 10.25 2.17 -0.47
C MET A 150 11.52 1.42 -0.01
N ALA A 151 11.90 1.53 1.27
CA ALA A 151 13.06 0.87 1.87
C ALA A 151 12.67 -0.46 2.54
#